data_AF-A0AAJ2WCR3-F1
#
_entry.id   AF-A0AAJ2WCR3-F1
#
_cell.length_a   1.000
_cell.length_b   1.000
_cell.length_c   1.000
_cell.angle_alpha   90.00
_cell.angle_beta   90.00
_cell.angle_gamma   90.00
#
_symmetry.space_group_name_H-M   'P 1'
#
loop_
_entity.id
_entity.type
_entity.pdbx_description
1 polymer ?
#
loop_
_entity_poly.entity_id
_entity_poly.type
_entity_poly.pdbx_seq_one_letter_code
_entity_poly.pdbx_strand_id
1 'polypeptide(L)'
;MTEIIARRQFAPLYIWLDTAFLIVFMILLMWRKKYMTVAVGLVMGVVYMLVDYGIFNLLLGTRSISEGHSLFLVLLWMSMSYGFTNFAWIWLWMSRDERLFEWTLLILGWWFCCPLITDTFAGAERITIERTTGAYHGYMALILFVGYLGLIIWNLRHDREERVDIPWLLIIGILVQFGWEAGLLLGGIRSAGFANPIDKLKTLVVDSLLETNLGMPYAYAIFVAYTSGFTEQLKRRDRRISFTDRIAENNREKK
;
A
#
# COMPACT_ATOMS: atom_id res chain seq x y z
N MET A 1 29.51 -8.03 3.14
CA MET A 1 28.52 -7.25 2.36
C MET A 1 28.05 -6.13 3.26
N THR A 2 28.13 -4.88 2.81
CA THR A 2 27.63 -3.72 3.56
C THR A 2 26.12 -3.87 3.74
N GLU A 3 25.69 -3.95 4.99
CA GLU A 3 24.28 -4.06 5.36
C GLU A 3 23.55 -2.79 4.90
N ILE A 4 22.55 -2.93 4.04
CA ILE A 4 21.76 -1.79 3.58
C ILE A 4 20.84 -1.40 4.73
N ILE A 5 20.99 -0.16 5.21
CA ILE A 5 20.17 0.40 6.28
C ILE A 5 19.06 1.23 5.63
N ALA A 6 17.82 0.78 5.77
CA ALA A 6 16.65 1.56 5.39
C ALA A 6 16.33 2.54 6.52
N ARG A 7 16.69 3.82 6.33
CA ARG A 7 16.47 4.91 7.27
C ARG A 7 15.35 5.84 6.80
N ARG A 8 14.47 6.23 7.73
CA ARG A 8 13.47 7.30 7.52
C ARG A 8 13.62 8.37 8.60
N GLN A 9 13.42 9.62 8.20
CA GLN A 9 13.45 10.76 9.10
C GLN A 9 12.24 11.65 8.88
N PHE A 10 11.50 11.96 9.94
CA PHE A 10 10.31 12.82 9.86
C PHE A 10 10.18 13.68 11.12
N ALA A 11 9.55 14.85 11.00
CA ALA A 11 9.21 15.67 12.16
C ALA A 11 7.93 15.15 12.83
N PRO A 12 7.74 15.34 14.15
CA PRO A 12 6.50 14.97 14.84
C PRO A 12 5.24 15.56 14.18
N LEU A 13 5.33 16.77 13.63
CA LEU A 13 4.23 17.43 12.92
C LEU A 13 3.72 16.60 11.73
N TYR A 14 4.60 15.89 11.03
CA TYR A 14 4.23 15.02 9.91
C TYR A 14 3.26 13.92 10.36
N ILE A 15 3.56 13.30 11.50
CA ILE A 15 2.74 12.22 12.08
C ILE A 15 1.35 12.74 12.41
N TRP A 16 1.26 13.92 13.03
CA TRP A 16 -0.02 14.51 13.41
C TRP A 16 -0.88 14.91 12.21
N LEU A 17 -0.27 15.58 11.23
CA LEU A 17 -0.94 15.95 9.99
C LEU A 17 -1.46 14.72 9.27
N ASP A 18 -0.60 13.71 9.10
CA ASP A 18 -0.96 12.48 8.41
C ASP A 18 -2.05 11.71 9.15
N THR A 19 -1.97 11.64 10.49
CA THR A 19 -3.04 11.03 11.31
C THR A 19 -4.37 11.75 11.12
N ALA A 20 -4.38 13.09 11.08
CA ALA A 20 -5.59 13.85 10.81
C ALA A 20 -6.16 13.53 9.41
N PHE A 21 -5.30 13.42 8.40
CA PHE A 21 -5.71 13.00 7.06
C PHE A 21 -6.31 11.59 7.05
N LEU A 22 -5.70 10.62 7.74
CA LEU A 22 -6.23 9.25 7.81
C LEU A 22 -7.64 9.21 8.41
N ILE A 23 -7.89 10.00 9.45
CA ILE A 23 -9.22 10.14 10.08
C ILE A 23 -10.20 10.75 9.07
N VAL A 24 -9.83 11.84 8.40
CA VAL A 24 -10.68 12.48 7.38
C VAL A 24 -10.97 11.51 6.23
N PHE A 25 -9.95 10.83 5.70
CA PHE A 25 -10.09 9.86 4.61
C PHE A 25 -11.02 8.72 5.01
N MET A 26 -10.86 8.16 6.22
CA MET A 26 -11.76 7.14 6.75
C MET A 26 -13.21 7.65 6.87
N ILE A 27 -13.41 8.86 7.39
CA ILE A 27 -14.75 9.48 7.49
C ILE A 27 -15.38 9.65 6.10
N LEU A 28 -14.61 10.12 5.11
CA LEU A 28 -15.09 10.27 3.74
C LEU A 28 -15.50 8.94 3.12
N LEU A 29 -14.70 7.88 3.32
CA LEU A 29 -15.04 6.53 2.86
C LEU A 29 -16.33 6.02 3.53
N MET A 30 -16.46 6.18 4.85
CA MET A 30 -17.68 5.79 5.58
C MET A 30 -18.91 6.59 5.12
N TRP A 31 -18.75 7.89 4.86
CA TRP A 31 -19.82 8.74 4.34
C TRP A 31 -20.30 8.28 2.95
N ARG A 32 -19.36 7.82 2.11
CA ARG A 32 -19.65 7.19 0.81
C ARG A 32 -20.01 5.71 0.90
N LYS A 33 -20.25 5.19 2.12
CA LYS A 33 -20.64 3.80 2.42
C LYS A 33 -19.64 2.75 1.89
N LYS A 34 -18.36 3.10 1.83
CA LYS A 34 -17.24 2.23 1.43
C LYS A 34 -16.74 1.39 2.59
N TYR A 35 -17.65 0.64 3.22
CA TYR A 35 -17.35 -0.05 4.47
C TYR A 35 -16.36 -1.21 4.28
N MET A 36 -16.43 -1.90 3.15
CA MET A 36 -15.45 -2.92 2.79
C MET A 36 -14.06 -2.33 2.62
N THR A 37 -13.95 -1.24 1.87
CA THR A 37 -12.69 -0.51 1.67
C THR A 37 -12.06 -0.13 3.01
N VAL A 38 -12.87 0.43 3.93
CA VAL A 38 -12.41 0.77 5.28
C VAL A 38 -11.96 -0.48 6.05
N ALA A 39 -12.75 -1.54 6.04
CA ALA A 39 -12.43 -2.77 6.75
C ALA A 39 -11.12 -3.41 6.24
N VAL A 40 -10.95 -3.50 4.92
CA VAL A 40 -9.74 -4.02 4.28
C VAL A 40 -8.53 -3.17 4.65
N GLY A 41 -8.63 -1.84 4.55
CA GLY A 41 -7.56 -0.95 4.97
C GLY A 41 -7.19 -1.16 6.45
N LEU A 42 -8.18 -1.23 7.35
CA LEU A 42 -7.93 -1.39 8.79
C LEU A 42 -7.28 -2.73 9.10
N VAL A 43 -7.79 -3.82 8.52
CA VAL A 43 -7.21 -5.17 8.68
C VAL A 43 -5.77 -5.17 8.20
N MET A 44 -5.48 -4.57 7.04
CA MET A 44 -4.11 -4.54 6.52
C MET A 44 -3.19 -3.63 7.30
N GLY A 45 -3.69 -2.53 7.88
CA GLY A 45 -2.95 -1.74 8.86
C GLY A 45 -2.54 -2.56 10.09
N VAL A 46 -3.45 -3.40 10.61
CA VAL A 46 -3.14 -4.32 11.72
C VAL A 46 -2.15 -5.40 11.29
N VAL A 47 -2.31 -6.00 10.11
CA VAL A 47 -1.36 -6.99 9.57
C VAL A 47 0.04 -6.38 9.44
N TYR A 48 0.14 -5.15 8.93
CA TYR A 48 1.41 -4.43 8.85
C TYR A 48 2.02 -4.25 10.23
N MET A 49 1.23 -3.85 11.23
CA MET A 49 1.71 -3.70 12.59
C MET A 49 2.20 -5.02 13.19
N LEU A 50 1.50 -6.13 12.95
CA LEU A 50 1.93 -7.46 13.42
C LEU A 50 3.26 -7.89 12.78
N VAL A 51 3.46 -7.59 11.51
CA VAL A 51 4.71 -7.89 10.81
C VAL A 51 5.84 -6.96 11.29
N ASP A 52 5.60 -5.66 11.34
CA ASP A 52 6.62 -4.66 11.69
C ASP A 52 7.01 -4.70 13.15
N TYR A 53 6.04 -4.70 14.07
CA TYR A 53 6.31 -4.75 15.49
C TYR A 53 6.53 -6.17 15.99
N GLY A 54 5.69 -7.13 15.57
CA GLY A 54 5.81 -8.51 16.03
C GLY A 54 7.03 -9.22 15.45
N ILE A 55 7.17 -9.27 14.12
CA ILE A 55 8.25 -10.03 13.50
C ILE A 55 9.55 -9.22 13.52
N PHE A 56 9.58 -8.04 12.91
CA PHE A 56 10.85 -7.33 12.72
C PHE A 56 11.42 -6.75 14.00
N ASN A 57 10.58 -6.25 14.91
CA ASN A 57 11.02 -5.73 16.19
C ASN A 57 11.14 -6.81 17.28
N LEU A 58 10.06 -7.51 17.66
CA LEU A 58 10.12 -8.45 18.79
C LEU A 58 10.88 -9.74 18.48
N LEU A 59 10.68 -10.35 17.31
CA LEU A 59 11.34 -11.62 16.98
C LEU A 59 12.76 -11.45 16.43
N LEU A 60 12.99 -10.44 15.59
CA LEU A 60 14.26 -10.28 14.88
C LEU A 60 15.15 -9.17 15.43
N GLY A 61 14.63 -8.26 16.28
CA GLY A 61 15.43 -7.16 16.85
C GLY A 61 16.04 -6.20 15.82
N THR A 62 15.45 -6.10 14.63
CA THR A 62 16.02 -5.35 13.48
C THR A 62 15.60 -3.89 13.39
N ARG A 63 14.80 -3.40 14.35
CA ARG A 63 14.21 -2.07 14.34
C ARG A 63 14.80 -1.22 15.47
N SER A 64 15.14 0.02 15.14
CA SER A 64 15.58 1.02 16.13
C SER A 64 14.94 2.38 15.85
N ILE A 65 14.78 3.18 16.89
CA ILE A 65 14.25 4.55 16.83
C ILE A 65 15.15 5.49 17.66
N SER A 66 15.15 6.78 17.32
CA SER A 66 15.79 7.83 18.12
C SER A 66 15.33 7.85 19.58
N GLU A 67 16.24 8.21 20.48
CA GLU A 67 15.97 8.29 21.93
C GLU A 67 14.81 9.25 22.24
N GLY A 68 14.00 8.89 23.23
CA GLY A 68 12.84 9.70 23.66
C GLY A 68 11.55 9.45 22.88
N HIS A 69 11.57 8.66 21.81
CA HIS A 69 10.38 8.33 21.01
C HIS A 69 9.92 6.88 21.19
N SER A 70 8.61 6.64 21.13
CA SER A 70 8.03 5.30 21.23
C SER A 70 8.07 4.59 19.88
N LEU A 71 8.89 3.54 19.78
CA LEU A 71 8.95 2.69 18.58
C LEU A 71 7.58 2.10 18.24
N PHE A 72 6.82 1.65 19.26
CA PHE A 72 5.50 1.07 19.08
C PHE A 72 4.52 2.06 18.42
N LEU A 73 4.42 3.28 18.94
CA LEU A 73 3.46 4.28 18.42
C LEU A 73 3.83 4.74 17.01
N VAL A 74 5.12 4.90 16.73
CA VAL A 74 5.60 5.29 15.40
C VAL A 74 5.39 4.16 14.39
N LEU A 75 5.66 2.91 14.76
CA LEU A 75 5.36 1.75 13.91
C LEU A 75 3.85 1.58 13.70
N LEU A 76 3.03 1.84 14.72
CA LEU A 76 1.57 1.80 14.61
C LEU A 76 1.10 2.85 13.60
N TRP A 77 1.53 4.11 13.76
CA TRP A 77 1.18 5.17 12.81
C TRP A 77 1.65 4.82 11.40
N MET A 78 2.89 4.39 11.20
CA MET A 78 3.38 4.00 9.87
C MET A 78 2.57 2.85 9.28
N SER A 79 2.26 1.83 10.09
CA SER A 79 1.46 0.68 9.66
C SER A 79 0.05 1.10 9.26
N MET A 80 -0.56 2.04 9.98
CA MET A 80 -1.86 2.60 9.62
C MET A 80 -1.75 3.52 8.41
N SER A 81 -0.81 4.45 8.37
CA SER A 81 -0.60 5.36 7.24
C SER A 81 -0.47 4.60 5.93
N TYR A 82 0.41 3.61 5.87
CA TYR A 82 0.69 2.87 4.64
C TYR A 82 -0.29 1.71 4.47
N GLY A 83 -0.49 0.90 5.51
CA GLY A 83 -1.36 -0.27 5.45
C GLY A 83 -2.84 0.08 5.27
N PHE A 84 -3.34 1.14 5.90
CA PHE A 84 -4.72 1.59 5.65
C PHE A 84 -4.84 2.24 4.27
N THR A 85 -4.06 3.27 3.99
CA THR A 85 -4.24 4.08 2.78
C THR A 85 -3.96 3.29 1.51
N ASN A 86 -2.86 2.51 1.47
CA ASN A 86 -2.51 1.73 0.28
C ASN A 86 -3.58 0.68 -0.01
N PHE A 87 -4.02 -0.09 1.00
CA PHE A 87 -4.98 -1.15 0.76
C PHE A 87 -6.41 -0.65 0.52
N ALA A 88 -6.79 0.46 1.15
CA ALA A 88 -8.03 1.16 0.80
C ALA A 88 -7.98 1.62 -0.67
N TRP A 89 -6.86 2.20 -1.11
CA TRP A 89 -6.71 2.67 -2.49
C TRP A 89 -6.67 1.52 -3.51
N ILE A 90 -5.90 0.46 -3.23
CA ILE A 90 -5.87 -0.78 -4.03
C ILE A 90 -7.28 -1.35 -4.15
N TRP A 91 -8.05 -1.41 -3.06
CA TRP A 91 -9.41 -1.93 -3.08
C TRP A 91 -10.33 -1.09 -3.97
N LEU A 92 -10.28 0.24 -3.88
CA LEU A 92 -11.05 1.15 -4.74
C LEU A 92 -10.72 0.98 -6.22
N TRP A 93 -9.45 0.76 -6.56
CA TRP A 93 -9.03 0.46 -7.93
C TRP A 93 -9.52 -0.91 -8.41
N MET A 94 -9.38 -1.95 -7.58
CA MET A 94 -9.86 -3.30 -7.91
C MET A 94 -11.39 -3.34 -8.08
N SER A 95 -12.11 -2.53 -7.29
CA SER A 95 -13.57 -2.36 -7.40
C SER A 95 -13.99 -1.37 -8.49
N ARG A 96 -13.04 -0.79 -9.24
CA ARG A 96 -13.27 0.21 -10.29
C ARG A 96 -14.24 1.31 -9.85
N ASP A 97 -13.96 1.91 -8.71
CA ASP A 97 -14.86 2.89 -8.10
C ASP A 97 -15.24 4.04 -9.05
N GLU A 98 -16.48 4.50 -8.96
CA GLU A 98 -16.98 5.60 -9.79
C GLU A 98 -16.23 6.92 -9.60
N ARG A 99 -15.65 7.14 -8.41
CA ARG A 99 -14.90 8.34 -8.01
C ARG A 99 -13.40 8.07 -7.86
N LEU A 100 -12.89 7.10 -8.61
CA LEU A 100 -11.50 6.66 -8.49
C LEU A 100 -10.50 7.80 -8.68
N PHE A 101 -10.81 8.75 -9.56
CA PHE A 101 -9.98 9.91 -9.79
C PHE A 101 -9.89 10.79 -8.54
N GLU A 102 -11.02 11.13 -7.91
CA GLU A 102 -11.06 11.97 -6.71
C GLU A 102 -10.33 11.32 -5.54
N TRP A 103 -10.50 10.01 -5.34
CA TRP A 103 -9.77 9.27 -4.32
C TRP A 103 -8.27 9.27 -4.59
N THR A 104 -7.88 9.01 -5.83
CA THR A 104 -6.47 9.01 -6.25
C THR A 104 -5.82 10.38 -6.06
N LEU A 105 -6.50 11.44 -6.50
CA LEU A 105 -6.04 12.82 -6.36
C LEU A 105 -5.91 13.22 -4.88
N LEU A 106 -6.88 12.81 -4.05
CA LEU A 106 -6.86 13.09 -2.61
C LEU A 106 -5.63 12.43 -1.94
N ILE A 107 -5.38 11.15 -2.23
CA ILE A 107 -4.29 10.39 -1.61
C ILE A 107 -2.93 10.87 -2.10
N LEU A 108 -2.72 10.93 -3.43
CA LEU A 108 -1.44 11.36 -4.00
C LEU A 108 -1.16 12.83 -3.68
N GLY A 109 -2.19 13.68 -3.74
CA GLY A 109 -2.09 15.08 -3.36
C GLY A 109 -1.67 15.23 -1.90
N TRP A 110 -2.24 14.43 -0.98
CA TRP A 110 -1.83 14.45 0.41
C TRP A 110 -0.40 13.95 0.63
N TRP A 111 -0.01 12.83 0.01
CA TRP A 111 1.35 12.31 0.11
C TRP A 111 2.41 13.28 -0.39
N PHE A 112 2.07 14.10 -1.39
CA PHE A 112 2.92 15.18 -1.88
C PHE A 112 2.91 16.41 -0.96
N CYS A 113 1.74 16.86 -0.50
CA CYS A 113 1.59 18.09 0.28
C CYS A 113 2.06 17.94 1.73
N CYS A 114 1.79 16.81 2.40
CA CYS A 114 2.08 16.64 3.83
C CYS A 114 3.57 16.85 4.18
N PRO A 115 4.54 16.28 3.44
CA PRO A 115 5.95 16.56 3.69
C PRO A 115 6.32 18.03 3.49
N LEU A 116 5.79 18.69 2.46
CA LEU A 116 6.09 20.10 2.15
C LEU A 116 5.53 21.07 3.19
N ILE A 117 4.30 20.82 3.64
CA ILE A 117 3.67 21.55 4.75
C ILE A 117 4.51 21.35 6.01
N THR A 118 4.89 20.10 6.30
CA THR A 118 5.72 19.78 7.47
C THR A 118 7.04 20.53 7.42
N ASP A 119 7.74 20.54 6.28
CA ASP A 119 9.06 21.19 6.19
C ASP A 119 8.98 22.71 6.36
N THR A 120 7.84 23.32 5.99
CA THR A 120 7.60 24.76 6.17
C THR A 120 7.33 25.13 7.63
N PHE A 121 6.61 24.28 8.38
CA PHE A 121 6.05 24.64 9.69
C PHE A 121 6.63 23.87 10.88
N ALA A 122 7.37 22.78 10.65
CA ALA A 122 7.96 21.99 11.71
C ALA A 122 9.26 22.62 12.25
N GLY A 123 9.55 22.37 13.53
CA GLY A 123 10.84 22.70 14.13
C GLY A 123 11.95 21.74 13.71
N ALA A 124 13.15 21.94 14.28
CA ALA A 124 14.34 21.17 13.94
C ALA A 124 14.33 19.71 14.45
N GLU A 125 13.39 19.34 15.32
CA GLU A 125 13.29 17.98 15.88
C GLU A 125 12.93 16.96 14.78
N ARG A 126 13.72 15.89 14.68
CA ARG A 126 13.50 14.79 13.73
C ARG A 126 13.51 13.45 14.46
N ILE A 127 12.48 12.65 14.22
CA ILE A 127 12.39 11.25 14.62
C ILE A 127 13.09 10.43 13.54
N THR A 128 14.08 9.62 13.94
CA THR A 128 14.78 8.72 13.01
C THR A 128 14.41 7.28 13.33
N ILE A 129 14.00 6.53 12.30
CA ILE A 129 13.70 5.10 12.41
C ILE A 129 14.47 4.33 11.34
N GLU A 130 15.04 3.20 11.75
CA GLU A 130 15.93 2.41 10.91
C GLU A 130 15.57 0.92 10.93
N ARG A 131 15.89 0.25 9.82
CA ARG A 131 15.87 -1.19 9.71
C ARG A 131 17.08 -1.68 8.94
N THR A 132 17.74 -2.71 9.45
CA THR A 132 18.72 -3.46 8.67
C THR A 132 18.01 -4.40 7.69
N THR A 133 18.31 -4.27 6.40
CA THR A 133 17.70 -5.13 5.37
C THR A 133 18.64 -6.26 4.95
N GLY A 134 18.18 -7.50 5.12
CA GLY A 134 18.80 -8.69 4.52
C GLY A 134 18.38 -8.92 3.06
N ALA A 135 19.02 -9.86 2.38
CA ALA A 135 18.81 -10.17 0.97
C ALA A 135 17.48 -10.91 0.67
N TYR A 136 16.33 -10.25 0.88
CA TYR A 136 14.99 -10.85 0.64
C TYR A 136 14.41 -10.60 -0.76
N HIS A 137 15.03 -9.73 -1.57
CA HIS A 137 14.50 -9.33 -2.88
C HIS A 137 14.34 -10.50 -3.86
N GLY A 138 15.21 -11.52 -3.78
CA GLY A 138 15.10 -12.73 -4.60
C GLY A 138 13.82 -13.53 -4.32
N TYR A 139 13.43 -13.66 -3.04
CA TYR A 139 12.18 -14.33 -2.66
C TYR A 139 10.96 -13.53 -3.12
N MET A 140 11.02 -12.19 -3.03
CA MET A 140 9.97 -11.33 -3.56
C MET A 140 9.82 -11.51 -5.08
N ALA A 141 10.93 -11.51 -5.84
CA ALA A 141 10.87 -11.72 -7.29
C ALA A 141 10.23 -13.07 -7.66
N LEU A 142 10.51 -14.12 -6.90
CA LEU A 142 9.90 -15.45 -7.11
C LEU A 142 8.38 -15.43 -6.88
N ILE A 143 7.92 -14.85 -5.77
CA ILE A 143 6.48 -14.75 -5.46
C ILE A 143 5.76 -13.91 -6.53
N LEU A 144 6.35 -12.78 -6.95
CA LEU A 144 5.82 -11.94 -8.03
C LEU A 144 5.64 -12.77 -9.31
N PHE A 145 6.70 -13.48 -9.71
CA PHE A 145 6.67 -14.29 -10.92
C PHE A 145 5.62 -15.39 -10.85
N VAL A 146 5.55 -16.13 -9.74
CA VAL A 146 4.56 -17.20 -9.54
C VAL A 146 3.13 -16.65 -9.58
N GLY A 147 2.88 -15.53 -8.91
CA GLY A 147 1.56 -14.88 -8.89
C GLY A 147 1.09 -14.49 -10.29
N TYR A 148 1.92 -13.75 -11.04
CA TYR A 148 1.56 -13.33 -12.41
C TYR A 148 1.55 -14.49 -13.40
N LEU A 149 2.43 -15.48 -13.27
CA LEU A 149 2.38 -16.71 -14.08
C LEU A 149 1.04 -17.42 -13.88
N GLY A 150 0.56 -17.50 -12.63
CA GLY A 150 -0.76 -18.05 -12.32
C GLY A 150 -1.89 -17.31 -13.05
N LEU A 151 -1.88 -15.97 -13.04
CA LEU A 151 -2.87 -15.16 -13.77
C LEU A 151 -2.76 -15.32 -15.30
N ILE A 152 -1.55 -15.45 -15.84
CA ILE A 152 -1.34 -15.69 -17.27
C ILE A 152 -1.91 -17.05 -17.65
N ILE A 153 -1.60 -18.11 -16.90
CA ILE A 153 -2.14 -19.45 -17.13
C ILE A 153 -3.68 -19.43 -17.01
N TRP A 154 -4.24 -18.70 -16.04
CA TRP A 154 -5.68 -18.49 -15.94
C TRP A 154 -6.24 -17.87 -17.22
N ASN A 155 -5.67 -16.75 -17.67
CA ASN A 155 -6.15 -16.04 -18.86
C ASN A 155 -6.04 -16.85 -20.15
N LEU A 156 -5.05 -17.73 -20.27
CA LEU A 156 -4.88 -18.63 -21.41
C LEU A 156 -5.93 -19.75 -21.45
N ARG A 157 -6.55 -20.07 -20.31
CA ARG A 157 -7.57 -21.14 -20.17
C ARG A 157 -9.01 -20.65 -20.23
N HIS A 158 -9.23 -19.34 -20.14
CA HIS A 158 -10.57 -18.76 -20.02
C HIS A 158 -10.89 -17.80 -21.16
N ASP A 159 -12.20 -17.66 -21.41
CA ASP A 159 -12.74 -16.77 -22.41
C ASP A 159 -12.50 -15.29 -22.06
N ARG A 160 -12.54 -14.43 -23.08
CA ARG A 160 -12.13 -13.02 -22.96
C ARG A 160 -12.82 -12.27 -21.83
N GLU A 161 -14.09 -12.57 -21.54
CA GLU A 161 -14.86 -11.93 -20.47
C GLU A 161 -14.39 -12.36 -19.08
N GLU A 162 -13.85 -13.56 -18.94
CA GLU A 162 -13.43 -14.17 -17.66
C GLU A 162 -11.94 -13.99 -17.37
N ARG A 163 -11.23 -13.27 -18.26
CA ARG A 163 -9.80 -12.96 -18.10
C ARG A 163 -9.59 -11.87 -17.06
N VAL A 164 -8.62 -12.09 -16.20
CA VAL A 164 -8.13 -11.06 -15.29
C VAL A 164 -7.45 -9.94 -16.10
N ASP A 165 -7.77 -8.70 -15.76
CA ASP A 165 -7.14 -7.52 -16.35
C ASP A 165 -5.74 -7.30 -15.78
N ILE A 166 -4.77 -8.07 -16.27
CA ILE A 166 -3.37 -8.02 -15.81
C ILE A 166 -2.78 -6.59 -15.94
N PRO A 167 -2.95 -5.86 -17.06
CA PRO A 167 -2.50 -4.47 -17.16
C PRO A 167 -3.05 -3.58 -16.04
N TRP A 168 -4.34 -3.71 -15.71
CA TRP A 168 -4.93 -2.96 -14.60
C TRP A 168 -4.27 -3.28 -13.27
N LEU A 169 -4.02 -4.56 -12.95
CA LEU A 169 -3.34 -4.95 -11.72
C LEU A 169 -1.92 -4.42 -11.63
N LEU A 170 -1.17 -4.46 -12.74
CA LEU A 170 0.18 -3.90 -12.81
C LEU A 170 0.17 -2.39 -12.56
N ILE A 171 -0.75 -1.66 -13.19
CA ILE A 171 -0.88 -0.21 -13.00
C ILE A 171 -1.17 0.11 -11.54
N ILE A 172 -2.07 -0.62 -10.88
CA ILE A 172 -2.36 -0.43 -9.46
C ILE A 172 -1.09 -0.62 -8.63
N GLY A 173 -0.42 -1.75 -8.79
CA GLY A 173 0.75 -2.06 -7.98
C GLY A 173 1.88 -1.06 -8.17
N ILE A 174 2.13 -0.65 -9.42
CA ILE A 174 3.14 0.36 -9.74
C ILE A 174 2.76 1.71 -9.14
N LEU A 175 1.53 2.18 -9.36
CA LEU A 175 1.11 3.53 -8.94
C LEU A 175 1.06 3.67 -7.42
N VAL A 176 0.59 2.64 -6.70
CA VAL A 176 0.50 2.68 -5.24
C VAL A 176 1.88 2.79 -4.63
N GLN A 177 2.81 1.93 -5.04
CA GLN A 177 4.18 1.98 -4.54
C GLN A 177 4.88 3.26 -5.00
N PHE A 178 4.83 3.58 -6.29
CA PHE A 178 5.51 4.75 -6.84
C PHE A 178 5.01 6.04 -6.19
N GLY A 179 3.69 6.23 -6.10
CA GLY A 179 3.10 7.43 -5.52
C GLY A 179 3.54 7.63 -4.08
N TRP A 180 3.56 6.54 -3.30
CA TRP A 180 3.99 6.56 -1.92
C TRP A 180 5.48 6.90 -1.78
N GLU A 181 6.33 6.17 -2.50
CA GLU A 181 7.77 6.34 -2.44
C GLU A 181 8.23 7.68 -2.99
N ALA A 182 7.60 8.16 -4.06
CA ALA A 182 7.87 9.47 -4.63
C ALA A 182 7.49 10.58 -3.63
N GLY A 183 6.33 10.50 -2.96
CA GLY A 183 5.93 11.46 -1.93
C GLY A 183 6.95 11.52 -0.78
N LEU A 184 7.39 10.37 -0.29
CA LEU A 184 8.44 10.29 0.74
C LEU A 184 9.79 10.83 0.27
N LEU A 185 10.18 10.51 -0.96
CA LEU A 185 11.48 10.89 -1.51
C LEU A 185 11.56 12.39 -1.75
N LEU A 186 10.52 12.97 -2.34
CA LEU A 186 10.39 14.42 -2.58
C LEU A 186 10.30 15.19 -1.26
N GLY A 187 9.67 14.59 -0.25
CA GLY A 187 9.60 15.13 1.10
C GLY A 187 10.87 15.02 1.94
N GLY A 188 11.95 14.43 1.41
CA GLY A 188 13.20 14.21 2.15
C GLY A 188 13.09 13.18 3.30
N ILE A 189 11.96 12.47 3.41
CA ILE A 189 11.69 11.51 4.49
C ILE A 189 12.39 10.18 4.22
N ARG A 190 12.47 9.77 2.94
CA ARG A 190 13.18 8.56 2.49
C ARG A 190 14.52 8.95 1.88
N SER A 191 15.52 8.10 2.08
CA SER A 191 16.89 8.22 1.55
C SER A 191 17.85 9.14 2.31
N ALA A 192 17.63 9.33 3.61
CA ALA A 192 18.63 9.89 4.52
C ALA A 192 19.86 8.94 4.55
N GLY A 193 20.86 9.21 3.71
CA GLY A 193 22.10 8.41 3.63
C GLY A 193 22.53 7.94 2.23
N PHE A 194 21.68 8.02 1.20
CA PHE A 194 22.13 7.71 -0.18
C PHE A 194 22.86 8.92 -0.79
N ALA A 195 24.16 8.78 -1.02
CA ALA A 195 25.00 9.82 -1.61
C ALA A 195 24.75 10.02 -3.12
N ASN A 196 24.29 8.98 -3.83
CA ASN A 196 24.11 9.02 -5.28
C ASN A 196 22.62 9.08 -5.69
N PRO A 197 22.18 10.10 -6.45
CA PRO A 197 20.84 10.19 -7.01
C PRO A 197 20.41 8.97 -7.86
N ILE A 198 21.35 8.31 -8.52
CA ILE A 198 21.08 7.13 -9.37
C ILE A 198 20.61 5.94 -8.52
N ASP A 199 21.19 5.75 -7.33
CA ASP A 199 20.81 4.65 -6.43
C ASP A 199 19.42 4.86 -5.83
N LYS A 200 19.06 6.12 -5.56
CA LYS A 200 17.69 6.49 -5.13
C LYS A 200 16.68 6.17 -6.23
N LEU A 201 16.98 6.50 -7.48
CA LEU A 201 16.11 6.20 -8.62
C LEU A 201 15.98 4.70 -8.86
N LYS A 202 17.09 3.94 -8.79
CA LYS A 202 17.07 2.48 -8.95
C LYS A 202 16.20 1.83 -7.88
N THR A 203 16.34 2.25 -6.63
CA THR A 203 15.51 1.77 -5.51
C THR A 203 14.04 2.07 -5.77
N LEU A 204 13.70 3.32 -6.11
CA LEU A 204 12.34 3.72 -6.44
C LEU A 204 11.72 2.86 -7.56
N VAL A 205 12.48 2.60 -8.63
CA VAL A 205 12.00 1.82 -9.78
C VAL A 205 11.82 0.35 -9.40
N VAL A 206 12.80 -0.26 -8.73
CA VAL A 206 12.72 -1.68 -8.33
C VAL A 206 11.57 -1.88 -7.37
N ASP A 207 11.47 -1.02 -6.34
CA ASP A 207 10.41 -1.14 -5.34
C ASP A 207 9.05 -0.96 -6.00
N SER A 208 8.90 0.04 -6.88
CA SER A 208 7.65 0.29 -7.62
C SER A 208 7.20 -0.90 -8.47
N LEU A 209 8.14 -1.60 -9.11
CA LEU A 209 7.84 -2.78 -9.93
C LEU A 209 7.64 -4.05 -9.10
N LEU A 210 8.25 -4.13 -7.92
CA LEU A 210 8.33 -5.36 -7.13
C LEU A 210 7.39 -5.34 -5.93
N GLU A 211 7.53 -4.41 -4.99
CA GLU A 211 7.01 -4.54 -3.62
C GLU A 211 5.47 -4.65 -3.57
N THR A 212 4.73 -3.71 -4.14
CA THR A 212 3.25 -3.80 -4.13
C THR A 212 2.74 -4.77 -5.19
N ASN A 213 3.36 -4.82 -6.38
CA ASN A 213 2.97 -5.75 -7.44
C ASN A 213 3.08 -7.22 -7.04
N LEU A 214 4.02 -7.54 -6.15
CA LEU A 214 4.17 -8.84 -5.50
C LEU A 214 2.83 -9.40 -5.00
N GLY A 215 2.06 -8.53 -4.34
CA GLY A 215 0.81 -8.89 -3.69
C GLY A 215 -0.41 -8.83 -4.61
N MET A 216 -0.34 -8.12 -5.74
CA MET A 216 -1.50 -7.79 -6.57
C MET A 216 -2.26 -9.01 -7.10
N PRO A 217 -1.61 -10.08 -7.62
CA PRO A 217 -2.33 -11.28 -8.05
C PRO A 217 -3.15 -11.94 -6.94
N TYR A 218 -2.58 -12.01 -5.74
CA TYR A 218 -3.19 -12.65 -4.58
C TYR A 218 -4.30 -11.77 -3.98
N ALA A 219 -4.04 -10.47 -3.85
CA ALA A 219 -5.02 -9.49 -3.41
C ALA A 219 -6.25 -9.47 -4.34
N TYR A 220 -6.04 -9.55 -5.66
CA TYR A 220 -7.14 -9.63 -6.62
C TYR A 220 -7.93 -10.93 -6.50
N ALA A 221 -7.27 -12.08 -6.31
CA ALA A 221 -7.96 -13.35 -6.07
C ALA A 221 -8.81 -13.30 -4.79
N ILE A 222 -8.30 -12.71 -3.71
CA ILE A 222 -9.04 -12.48 -2.47
C ILE A 222 -10.23 -11.54 -2.73
N PHE A 223 -10.02 -10.45 -3.45
CA PHE A 223 -11.06 -9.51 -3.83
C PHE A 223 -12.20 -10.20 -4.57
N VAL A 224 -11.91 -10.99 -5.60
CA VAL A 224 -12.92 -11.72 -6.39
C VAL A 224 -13.63 -12.74 -5.50
N ALA A 225 -12.89 -13.56 -4.75
CA ALA A 225 -13.45 -14.57 -3.88
C ALA A 225 -14.41 -13.97 -2.85
N TYR A 226 -14.04 -12.84 -2.26
CA TYR A 226 -14.83 -12.17 -1.25
C TYR A 226 -16.06 -11.46 -1.86
N THR A 227 -15.86 -10.65 -2.90
CA THR A 227 -16.93 -9.88 -3.56
C THR A 227 -17.90 -10.74 -4.39
N SER A 228 -17.59 -12.03 -4.57
CA SER A 228 -18.53 -13.03 -5.09
C SER A 228 -19.75 -13.23 -4.18
N GLY A 229 -19.59 -13.02 -2.87
CA GLY A 229 -20.63 -13.25 -1.87
C GLY A 229 -21.05 -12.01 -1.09
N PHE A 230 -20.26 -10.94 -1.12
CA PHE A 230 -20.49 -9.73 -0.35
C PHE A 230 -20.41 -8.47 -1.22
N THR A 231 -21.09 -7.43 -0.77
CA THR A 231 -21.11 -6.10 -1.38
C THR A 231 -20.16 -5.15 -0.65
N GLU A 232 -19.89 -3.99 -1.25
CA GLU A 232 -19.05 -2.92 -0.66
C GLU A 232 -19.56 -2.44 0.71
N GLN A 233 -20.86 -2.62 1.00
CA GLN A 233 -21.47 -2.25 2.27
C GLN A 233 -21.41 -3.37 3.33
N LEU A 234 -20.54 -4.38 3.17
CA LEU A 234 -20.43 -5.56 4.05
C LEU A 234 -21.71 -6.42 4.13
N LYS A 235 -22.64 -6.25 3.19
CA LYS A 235 -23.87 -7.06 3.10
C LYS A 235 -23.65 -8.26 2.19
N ARG A 236 -24.25 -9.41 2.52
CA ARG A 236 -24.31 -10.54 1.60
C ARG A 236 -25.08 -10.16 0.34
N ARG A 237 -24.65 -10.68 -0.81
CA ARG A 237 -25.40 -10.58 -2.07
C ARG A 237 -26.64 -11.46 -2.00
N ASP A 238 -27.72 -11.05 -2.64
CA ASP A 238 -28.97 -11.85 -2.72
C ASP A 238 -28.72 -13.20 -3.37
N ARG A 239 -27.85 -13.23 -4.39
CA ARG A 239 -27.32 -14.44 -5.00
C ARG A 239 -25.80 -14.36 -5.05
N ARG A 240 -25.15 -15.37 -4.46
CA ARG A 240 -23.71 -15.58 -4.62
C ARG A 240 -23.42 -15.97 -6.06
N ILE A 241 -22.43 -15.32 -6.65
CA ILE A 241 -21.96 -15.61 -8.00
C ILE A 241 -20.67 -16.45 -7.95
N SER A 242 -20.33 -17.10 -9.05
CA SER A 242 -19.08 -17.87 -9.12
C SER A 242 -17.86 -16.95 -9.20
N PHE A 243 -16.67 -17.51 -9.03
CA PHE A 243 -15.42 -16.77 -9.13
C PHE A 243 -15.20 -16.20 -10.55
N THR A 244 -15.49 -16.99 -11.58
CA THR A 244 -15.41 -16.58 -12.99
C THR A 244 -16.45 -15.51 -13.31
N ASP A 245 -17.69 -15.69 -12.87
CA ASP A 245 -18.75 -14.68 -13.06
C ASP A 245 -18.39 -13.35 -12.41
N ARG A 246 -17.75 -13.37 -11.23
CA ARG A 246 -17.34 -12.14 -10.55
C ARG A 246 -16.23 -11.41 -11.30
N ILE A 247 -15.29 -12.14 -11.92
CA ILE A 247 -14.28 -11.53 -12.81
C ILE A 247 -14.96 -10.90 -14.02
N ALA A 248 -15.89 -11.61 -14.65
CA ALA A 248 -16.64 -11.10 -15.79
C ALA A 248 -17.46 -9.85 -15.42
N GLU A 249 -18.08 -9.82 -14.24
CA GLU A 249 -18.76 -8.63 -13.71
C GLU A 249 -17.79 -7.45 -13.54
N ASN A 250 -16.62 -7.67 -12.92
CA ASN A 250 -15.60 -6.62 -12.74
C ASN A 250 -15.11 -6.08 -14.09
N ASN A 251 -14.92 -6.95 -15.08
CA ASN A 251 -14.49 -6.54 -16.40
C ASN A 251 -15.52 -5.66 -17.13
N ARG A 252 -16.81 -5.80 -16.84
CA ARG A 252 -17.87 -4.95 -17.39
C ARG A 252 -17.93 -3.57 -16.72
N GLU A 253 -17.33 -3.42 -15.55
CA GLU A 253 -17.20 -2.13 -14.84
C GLU A 253 -16.07 -1.27 -15.42
N LYS A 254 -15.33 -1.76 -16.44
CA LYS A 254 -14.37 -0.96 -17.21
C LYS A 254 -15.11 0.15 -17.95
N LYS A 255 -14.90 1.39 -17.53
CA LYS A 255 -15.33 2.59 -18.26
C LYS A 255 -14.31 2.97 -19.31
#